data_AF-A0A3N5LVP7-F1
#
_entry.id   AF-A0A3N5LVP7-F1
#
_cell.length_a   1.000
_cell.length_b   1.000
_cell.length_c   1.000
_cell.angle_alpha   90.00
_cell.angle_beta   90.00
_cell.angle_gamma   90.00
#
_symmetry.space_group_name_H-M   'P 1'
#
loop_
_entity.id
_entity.type
_entity.pdbx_description
1 polymer ?
#
loop_
_entity_poly.entity_id
_entity_poly.type
_entity_poly.pdbx_seq_one_letter_code
_entity_poly.pdbx_strand_id
1 'polypeptide(L)'
;MSNVILTCFVAWLVPGAGHLLLGRWKRAILFFAGVILLFAFGLYQQGVLFGLTPGPFGFLKFYADLCIGAPYFLGRLLEWGGGDIRAYGYEYGNTYLYTAGLLNSLLVLDTFDIASGRKQ
;
A
#
# COMPACT_ATOMS: atom_id res chain seq x y z
N MET A 1 20.10 -14.38 6.25
CA MET A 1 18.79 -14.47 5.56
C MET A 1 17.61 -14.03 6.44
N SER A 2 17.59 -14.34 7.75
CA SER A 2 16.48 -13.91 8.64
C SER A 2 16.20 -12.39 8.65
N ASN A 3 17.22 -11.55 8.49
CA ASN A 3 17.02 -10.09 8.41
C ASN A 3 16.30 -9.65 7.13
N VAL A 4 16.45 -10.36 6.01
CA VAL A 4 15.83 -9.94 4.72
C VAL A 4 14.33 -10.12 4.78
N ILE A 5 13.87 -11.28 5.28
CA ILE A 5 12.44 -11.57 5.43
C ILE A 5 11.80 -10.57 6.40
N LEU A 6 12.45 -10.30 7.53
CA LEU A 6 12.00 -9.28 8.48
C LEU A 6 11.89 -7.89 7.84
N THR A 7 12.90 -7.48 7.07
CA THR A 7 12.91 -6.19 6.40
C THR A 7 11.80 -6.08 5.36
N CYS A 8 11.53 -7.15 4.60
CA CYS A 8 10.43 -7.19 3.63
C CYS A 8 9.07 -7.15 4.32
N PHE A 9 8.91 -7.88 5.42
CA PHE A 9 7.66 -7.88 6.19
C PHE A 9 7.37 -6.49 6.79
N VAL A 10 8.39 -5.84 7.36
CA VAL A 10 8.27 -4.47 7.88
C VAL A 10 7.99 -3.48 6.75
N ALA A 11 8.63 -3.63 5.59
CA ALA A 11 8.37 -2.80 4.40
C ALA A 11 6.93 -2.93 3.91
N TRP A 12 6.35 -4.15 3.97
CA TRP A 12 4.97 -4.38 3.58
C TRP A 12 4.00 -3.80 4.61
N LEU A 13 4.27 -4.01 5.90
CA LEU A 13 3.38 -3.58 6.98
C LEU A 13 3.32 -2.07 7.11
N VAL A 14 4.47 -1.38 7.07
CA VAL A 14 4.52 0.08 7.09
C VAL A 14 5.22 0.57 5.82
N PRO A 15 4.52 1.32 4.94
CA PRO A 15 5.12 1.83 3.72
C PRO A 15 6.42 2.58 3.99
N GLY A 16 7.50 2.22 3.30
CA GLY A 16 8.81 2.87 3.46
C GLY A 16 9.61 2.50 4.72
N ALA A 17 9.07 1.74 5.68
CA ALA A 17 9.82 1.34 6.89
C ALA A 17 10.98 0.38 6.59
N GLY A 18 10.90 -0.40 5.53
CA GLY A 18 12.02 -1.21 5.03
C GLY A 18 13.26 -0.37 4.70
N HIS A 19 13.05 0.81 4.11
CA HIS A 19 14.15 1.73 3.80
C HIS A 19 14.72 2.42 5.04
N LEU A 20 13.93 2.60 6.11
CA LEU A 20 14.44 3.09 7.40
C LEU A 20 15.41 2.08 8.01
N LEU A 21 15.06 0.78 7.99
CA LEU A 21 15.92 -0.28 8.50
C LEU A 21 17.23 -0.40 7.73
N LEU A 22 17.22 -0.07 6.43
CA LEU A 22 18.41 -0.01 5.58
C LEU A 22 19.19 1.31 5.70
N GLY A 23 18.82 2.21 6.62
CA GLY A 23 19.50 3.48 6.88
C GLY A 23 19.19 4.60 5.88
N ARG A 24 18.17 4.45 5.02
CA ARG A 24 17.86 5.37 3.91
C ARG A 24 16.64 6.25 4.18
N TRP A 25 16.79 7.12 5.16
CA TRP A 25 15.74 8.00 5.69
C TRP A 25 15.02 8.85 4.63
N LYS A 26 15.76 9.43 3.66
CA LYS A 26 15.15 10.25 2.60
C LYS A 26 14.18 9.45 1.73
N ARG A 27 14.58 8.25 1.30
CA ARG A 27 13.73 7.36 0.48
C ARG A 27 12.52 6.89 1.28
N ALA A 28 12.74 6.49 2.54
CA ALA A 28 11.64 6.08 3.41
C ALA A 28 10.55 7.15 3.55
N ILE A 29 10.93 8.41 3.83
CA ILE A 29 9.98 9.51 3.99
C ILE A 29 9.23 9.78 2.69
N LEU A 30 9.93 9.84 1.56
CA LEU A 30 9.31 10.09 0.25
C LEU A 30 8.30 8.99 -0.11
N PHE A 31 8.65 7.74 0.11
CA PHE A 31 7.79 6.61 -0.21
C PHE A 31 6.60 6.49 0.75
N PHE A 32 6.83 6.67 2.05
CA PHE A 32 5.75 6.72 3.02
C PHE A 32 4.76 7.85 2.69
N ALA A 33 5.26 9.07 2.44
CA ALA A 33 4.42 10.20 2.06
C ALA A 33 3.66 9.93 0.77
N GLY A 34 4.30 9.35 -0.26
CA GLY A 34 3.65 9.02 -1.52
C GLY A 34 2.50 8.03 -1.34
N VAL A 35 2.74 6.91 -0.65
CA VAL A 35 1.70 5.89 -0.41
C VAL A 35 0.55 6.44 0.43
N ILE A 36 0.86 7.19 1.50
CA ILE A 36 -0.16 7.79 2.36
C ILE A 36 -0.97 8.86 1.63
N LEU A 37 -0.35 9.67 0.77
CA LEU A 37 -1.08 10.67 -0.03
C LEU A 37 -2.02 10.00 -1.03
N LEU A 38 -1.55 8.97 -1.74
CA LEU A 38 -2.41 8.19 -2.65
C LEU A 38 -3.58 7.56 -1.88
N PHE A 39 -3.32 6.96 -0.72
CA PHE A 39 -4.35 6.40 0.13
C PHE A 39 -5.37 7.45 0.59
N ALA A 40 -4.90 8.59 1.09
CA ALA A 40 -5.75 9.69 1.55
C ALA A 40 -6.61 10.28 0.43
N PHE A 41 -6.03 10.50 -0.77
CA PHE A 41 -6.78 10.94 -1.94
C PHE A 41 -7.77 9.88 -2.42
N GLY A 42 -7.41 8.61 -2.34
CA GLY A 42 -8.30 7.50 -2.64
C GLY A 42 -9.57 7.51 -1.78
N LEU A 43 -9.40 7.69 -0.47
CA LEU A 43 -10.51 7.83 0.47
C LEU A 43 -11.30 9.13 0.25
N TYR A 44 -10.61 10.25 0.03
CA TYR A 44 -11.24 11.55 -0.23
C TYR A 44 -12.18 11.50 -1.44
N GLN A 45 -11.77 10.79 -2.50
CA GLN A 45 -12.56 10.59 -3.71
C GLN A 45 -13.60 9.46 -3.61
N GLN A 46 -13.94 9.03 -2.40
CA GLN A 46 -14.95 7.99 -2.14
C GLN A 46 -14.59 6.63 -2.73
N GLY A 47 -13.28 6.30 -2.78
CA GLY A 47 -12.82 4.96 -3.12
C GLY A 47 -13.25 3.92 -2.09
N VAL A 48 -13.31 2.66 -2.51
CA VAL A 48 -13.71 1.53 -1.68
C VAL A 48 -12.48 0.74 -1.28
N LEU A 49 -12.38 0.42 0.01
CA LEU A 49 -11.46 -0.61 0.49
C LEU A 49 -12.16 -1.95 0.38
N PHE A 50 -11.81 -2.71 -0.67
CA PHE A 50 -12.44 -3.98 -0.97
C PHE A 50 -12.05 -5.03 0.08
N GLY A 51 -13.06 -5.80 0.51
CA GLY A 51 -12.86 -7.06 1.23
C GLY A 51 -12.83 -8.24 0.27
N LEU A 52 -12.80 -9.45 0.84
CA LEU A 52 -12.85 -10.68 0.06
C LEU A 52 -14.20 -10.78 -0.69
N THR A 53 -14.18 -10.44 -1.98
CA THR A 53 -15.37 -10.44 -2.83
C THR A 53 -15.29 -11.58 -3.85
N PRO A 54 -16.40 -12.28 -4.15
CA PRO A 54 -16.40 -13.38 -5.11
C PRO A 54 -15.99 -12.92 -6.52
N GLY A 55 -15.25 -13.77 -7.22
CA GLY A 55 -14.83 -13.56 -8.61
C GLY A 55 -13.39 -13.03 -8.77
N PRO A 56 -12.82 -13.16 -9.98
CA PRO A 56 -11.40 -12.88 -10.22
C PRO A 56 -11.04 -11.41 -9.98
N PHE A 57 -11.89 -10.48 -10.43
CA PHE A 57 -11.66 -9.05 -10.22
C PHE A 57 -11.88 -8.62 -8.78
N GLY A 58 -12.81 -9.25 -8.06
CA GLY A 58 -13.03 -8.99 -6.63
C GLY A 58 -11.78 -9.34 -5.82
N PHE A 59 -11.21 -10.52 -6.08
CA PHE A 59 -9.94 -10.93 -5.49
C PHE A 59 -8.78 -9.99 -5.85
N LEU A 60 -8.68 -9.55 -7.11
CA LEU A 60 -7.60 -8.67 -7.53
C LEU A 60 -7.66 -7.29 -6.84
N LYS A 61 -8.87 -6.72 -6.70
CA LYS A 61 -9.09 -5.46 -5.98
C LYS A 61 -8.73 -5.61 -4.50
N PHE A 62 -9.22 -6.68 -3.87
CA PHE A 62 -8.86 -7.02 -2.50
C PHE A 62 -7.35 -7.16 -2.32
N TYR A 63 -6.68 -7.85 -3.23
CA TYR A 63 -5.24 -8.05 -3.18
C TYR A 63 -4.49 -6.71 -3.31
N ALA A 64 -4.90 -5.85 -4.24
CA ALA A 64 -4.32 -4.52 -4.40
C ALA A 64 -4.47 -3.70 -3.11
N ASP A 65 -5.65 -3.69 -2.50
CA ASP A 65 -5.90 -2.96 -1.26
C ASP A 65 -5.14 -3.55 -0.06
N LEU A 66 -5.07 -4.88 0.03
CA LEU A 66 -4.30 -5.58 1.07
C LEU A 66 -2.82 -5.21 1.03
N CYS A 67 -2.28 -5.01 -0.17
CA CYS A 67 -0.90 -4.62 -0.38
C CYS A 67 -0.56 -3.21 0.16
N ILE A 68 -1.55 -2.36 0.48
CA ILE A 68 -1.32 -1.05 1.13
C ILE A 68 -0.67 -1.23 2.50
N GLY A 69 -0.90 -2.36 3.18
CA GLY A 69 -0.31 -2.69 4.48
C GLY A 69 -1.14 -2.17 5.66
N ALA A 70 -0.50 -1.62 6.69
CA ALA A 70 -1.17 -1.09 7.88
C ALA A 70 -2.28 -0.07 7.59
N PRO A 71 -2.16 0.87 6.62
CA PRO A 71 -3.24 1.81 6.33
C PRO A 71 -4.54 1.13 5.89
N TYR A 72 -4.46 -0.01 5.20
CA TYR A 72 -5.65 -0.80 4.84
C TYR A 72 -6.38 -1.31 6.08
N PHE A 73 -5.66 -1.94 7.01
CA PHE A 73 -6.25 -2.47 8.24
C PHE A 73 -6.82 -1.36 9.13
N LEU A 74 -6.11 -0.23 9.25
CA LEU A 74 -6.59 0.94 9.98
C LEU A 74 -7.84 1.53 9.33
N GLY A 75 -7.84 1.69 8.01
CA GLY A 75 -9.00 2.16 7.27
C GLY A 75 -10.20 1.24 7.46
N ARG A 76 -10.00 -0.08 7.40
CA ARG A 76 -11.07 -1.06 7.59
C ARG A 76 -11.61 -1.08 9.03
N LEU A 77 -10.74 -0.95 10.02
CA LEU A 77 -11.12 -0.89 11.44
C LEU A 77 -11.92 0.37 11.77
N LEU A 78 -11.58 1.49 11.14
CA LEU A 78 -12.25 2.78 11.31
C LEU A 78 -13.45 2.95 10.35
N GLU A 79 -13.83 1.90 9.63
CA GLU A 79 -14.91 1.89 8.63
C GLU A 79 -14.74 2.95 7.53
N TRP A 80 -13.49 3.32 7.22
CA TRP A 80 -13.15 4.14 6.07
C TRP A 80 -13.24 3.31 4.79
N GLY A 81 -13.50 3.99 3.67
CA GLY A 81 -13.56 3.35 2.36
C GLY A 81 -14.80 2.46 2.16
N GLY A 82 -15.94 2.84 2.75
CA GLY A 82 -17.24 2.30 2.34
C GLY A 82 -17.59 2.63 0.89
N GLY A 83 -17.08 3.78 0.43
CA GLY A 83 -17.20 4.31 -0.93
C GLY A 83 -18.63 4.62 -1.38
N ASP A 84 -18.75 5.47 -2.39
CA ASP A 84 -20.03 5.80 -3.01
C ASP A 84 -19.89 5.72 -4.53
N ILE A 85 -20.52 4.71 -5.14
CA ILE A 85 -20.48 4.47 -6.59
C ILE A 85 -21.05 5.66 -7.37
N ARG A 86 -21.91 6.48 -6.75
CA ARG A 86 -22.53 7.65 -7.39
C ARG A 86 -21.62 8.88 -7.36
N ALA A 87 -20.55 8.85 -6.59
CA ALA A 87 -19.61 9.96 -6.54
C ALA A 87 -18.82 10.04 -7.85
N TYR A 88 -18.67 11.25 -8.41
CA TYR A 88 -17.85 11.50 -9.60
C TYR A 88 -16.39 11.02 -9.43
N GLY A 89 -15.88 11.08 -8.21
CA GLY A 89 -14.53 10.66 -7.86
C GLY A 89 -14.33 9.15 -7.72
N TYR A 90 -15.39 8.35 -7.69
CA TYR A 90 -15.35 6.96 -7.24
C TYR A 90 -14.32 6.10 -7.97
N GLU A 91 -14.31 6.14 -9.30
CA GLU A 91 -13.37 5.34 -10.11
C GLU A 91 -11.93 5.82 -9.93
N TYR A 92 -11.72 7.13 -9.82
CA TYR A 92 -10.42 7.72 -9.51
C TYR A 92 -9.95 7.34 -8.11
N GLY A 93 -10.84 7.37 -7.12
CA GLY A 93 -10.57 6.99 -5.74
C GLY A 93 -10.07 5.55 -5.64
N ASN A 94 -10.77 4.62 -6.28
CA ASN A 94 -10.33 3.23 -6.37
C ASN A 94 -8.97 3.09 -7.06
N THR A 95 -8.75 3.83 -8.14
CA THR A 95 -7.45 3.81 -8.85
C THR A 95 -6.31 4.32 -7.96
N TYR A 96 -6.55 5.35 -7.16
CA TYR A 96 -5.58 5.84 -6.17
C TYR A 96 -5.26 4.79 -5.11
N LEU A 97 -6.27 4.10 -4.56
CA LEU A 97 -6.10 3.03 -3.58
C LEU A 97 -5.30 1.84 -4.15
N TYR A 98 -5.66 1.37 -5.34
CA TYR A 98 -4.91 0.30 -6.01
C TYR A 98 -3.46 0.72 -6.29
N THR A 99 -3.25 1.96 -6.74
CA THR A 99 -1.90 2.49 -6.99
C THR A 99 -1.09 2.54 -5.70
N ALA A 100 -1.70 2.95 -4.58
CA ALA A 100 -1.04 2.97 -3.27
C ALA A 100 -0.55 1.56 -2.88
N GLY A 101 -1.39 0.54 -3.03
CA GLY A 101 -1.06 -0.82 -2.65
C GLY A 101 -0.04 -1.49 -3.57
N LEU A 102 -0.18 -1.31 -4.88
CA LEU A 102 0.78 -1.82 -5.86
C LEU A 102 2.13 -1.11 -5.73
N LEU A 103 2.14 0.20 -5.47
CA LEU A 103 3.37 0.94 -5.19
C LEU A 103 4.05 0.38 -3.93
N ASN A 104 3.30 0.12 -2.85
CA ASN A 104 3.86 -0.47 -1.64
C ASN A 104 4.49 -1.85 -1.91
N SER A 105 3.88 -2.67 -2.77
CA SER A 105 4.47 -3.96 -3.20
C SER A 105 5.79 -3.77 -3.95
N LEU A 106 5.89 -2.76 -4.83
CA LEU A 106 7.14 -2.43 -5.51
C LEU A 106 8.22 -1.96 -4.52
N LEU A 107 7.84 -1.25 -3.47
CA LEU A 107 8.77 -0.83 -2.42
C LEU A 107 9.30 -2.02 -1.62
N VAL A 108 8.46 -3.01 -1.33
CA VAL A 108 8.89 -4.27 -0.70
C VAL A 108 9.93 -4.97 -1.58
N LEU A 109 9.70 -5.02 -2.89
CA LEU A 109 10.66 -5.59 -3.85
C LEU A 109 11.96 -4.77 -3.93
N ASP A 110 11.89 -3.44 -3.97
CA ASP A 110 13.09 -2.58 -3.95
C ASP A 110 13.89 -2.79 -2.66
N THR A 111 13.20 -2.89 -1.52
CA THR A 111 13.82 -3.19 -0.22
C THR A 111 14.50 -4.56 -0.24
N PHE A 112 13.88 -5.58 -0.82
CA PHE A 112 14.46 -6.91 -1.00
C PHE A 112 15.71 -6.88 -1.87
N ASP A 113 15.69 -6.15 -2.98
CA ASP A 113 16.83 -6.03 -3.89
C ASP A 113 18.02 -5.32 -3.23
N ILE A 114 17.77 -4.28 -2.43
CA ILE A 114 18.79 -3.59 -1.64
C ILE A 114 19.36 -4.53 -0.56
N ALA A 115 18.49 -5.22 0.17
CA ALA A 115 18.89 -6.15 1.22
C ALA A 115 19.66 -7.37 0.67
N SER A 116 19.40 -7.76 -0.59
CA SER A 116 20.10 -8.82 -1.31
C SER A 116 21.41 -8.37 -1.96
N GLY A 117 21.78 -7.09 -1.83
CA GLY A 117 23.01 -6.51 -2.41
C GLY A 117 22.98 -6.38 -3.93
N ARG A 118 21.82 -6.57 -4.57
CA ARG A 118 21.65 -6.43 -6.03
C ARG A 118 21.58 -4.97 -6.46
N LYS A 119 21.26 -4.08 -5.53
CA LYS A 119 21.08 -2.65 -5.75
C LYS A 119 21.67 -1.85 -4.59
N GLN A 120 22.28 -0.72 -4.91
CA GLN A 120 22.56 0.33 -3.93
C GLN A 120 21.29 1.14 -3.76
#